data_AF-A0A2S6PM44-F1
#
_entry.id   AF-A0A2S6PM44-F1
#
_cell.length_a   1.000
_cell.length_b   1.000
_cell.length_c   1.000
_cell.angle_alpha   90.00
_cell.angle_beta   90.00
_cell.angle_gamma   90.00
#
_symmetry.space_group_name_H-M   'P 1'
#
loop_
_entity.id
_entity.type
_entity.pdbx_description
1 polymer ?
#
loop_
_entity_poly.entity_id
_entity_poly.type
_entity_poly.pdbx_seq_one_letter_code
_entity_poly.pdbx_strand_id
1 'polypeptide(L)' 'MARATRLQLGRAAYRAYGEATGGLNVRGEQLPDWDDLGGVVQHAWLCAAQEVEQMLSTPQAPAPGPDTD' A
#
# COMPACT_ATOMS: atom_id res chain seq x y z
N MET A 1 18.43 -4.50 -4.26
CA MET A 1 17.13 -5.10 -3.90
C MET A 1 16.20 -4.94 -5.09
N ALA A 2 15.51 -5.99 -5.52
CA ALA A 2 14.55 -5.89 -6.62
C ALA A 2 13.32 -5.08 -6.19
N ARG A 3 12.78 -4.24 -7.09
CA ARG A 3 11.53 -3.51 -6.86
C ARG A 3 10.39 -4.50 -6.68
N ALA A 4 9.67 -4.43 -5.57
CA ALA A 4 8.47 -5.23 -5.37
C ALA A 4 7.42 -4.86 -6.42
N THR A 5 6.71 -5.85 -6.96
CA THR A 5 5.60 -5.58 -7.87
C THR A 5 4.42 -4.98 -7.10
N ARG A 6 3.57 -4.20 -7.78
CA ARG A 6 2.35 -3.63 -7.19
C ARG A 6 1.46 -4.68 -6.52
N LEU A 7 1.36 -5.87 -7.11
CA LEU A 7 0.61 -6.99 -6.53
C LEU A 7 1.21 -7.45 -5.20
N GLN A 8 2.54 -7.53 -5.10
CA GLN A 8 3.21 -7.89 -3.86
C GLN A 8 2.99 -6.83 -2.78
N LEU A 9 3.07 -5.55 -3.13
CA LEU A 9 2.80 -4.44 -2.22
C LEU A 9 1.34 -4.43 -1.74
N GLY A 10 0.37 -4.65 -2.64
CA GLY A 10 -1.05 -4.73 -2.30
C GLY A 10 -1.36 -5.90 -1.35
N ARG A 11 -0.85 -7.11 -1.65
CA ARG A 11 -0.99 -8.27 -0.77
C ARG A 11 -0.34 -8.04 0.61
N ALA A 12 0.84 -7.41 0.63
CA ALA A 12 1.53 -7.11 1.88
C ALA A 12 0.76 -6.09 2.73
N ALA A 13 0.24 -5.02 2.12
CA ALA A 13 -0.58 -4.02 2.81
C ALA A 13 -1.87 -4.63 3.38
N TYR A 14 -2.55 -5.48 2.60
CA TYR A 14 -3.73 -6.19 3.06
C TYR A 14 -3.44 -7.11 4.25
N ARG A 15 -2.36 -7.90 4.16
CA ARG A 15 -1.91 -8.76 5.26
C ARG A 15 -1.60 -7.94 6.52
N ALA A 16 -0.87 -6.84 6.39
CA ALA A 16 -0.54 -5.97 7.51
C ALA A 16 -1.80 -5.37 8.16
N TYR A 17 -2.79 -4.98 7.35
CA TYR A 17 -4.09 -4.56 7.84
C TYR A 17 -4.78 -5.67 8.65
N GLY A 18 -4.83 -6.89 8.12
CA GLY A 18 -5.40 -8.03 8.85
C GLY A 18 -4.68 -8.34 10.15
N GLU A 19 -3.34 -8.32 10.18
CA GLU A 19 -2.58 -8.49 11.42
C GLU A 19 -2.90 -7.40 12.45
N ALA A 20 -3.01 -6.14 12.01
CA ALA A 20 -3.32 -5.00 12.87
C ALA A 20 -4.74 -5.03 13.43
N THR A 21 -5.71 -5.58 12.69
CA THR A 21 -7.11 -5.69 13.13
C THR A 21 -7.44 -7.00 13.82
N GLY A 22 -6.46 -7.89 14.02
CA GLY A 22 -6.71 -9.24 14.55
C GLY A 22 -7.51 -10.12 13.60
N GLY A 23 -7.42 -9.87 12.30
CA GLY A 23 -8.11 -10.60 11.24
C GLY A 23 -9.56 -10.17 11.06
N LEU A 24 -9.96 -9.00 11.56
CA LEU A 24 -11.34 -8.52 11.49
C LEU A 24 -11.48 -7.30 10.57
N ASN A 25 -12.63 -7.19 9.90
CA ASN A 25 -13.00 -6.01 9.15
C ASN A 25 -13.65 -4.96 10.08
N VAL A 26 -14.05 -3.82 9.51
CA VAL A 26 -14.66 -2.70 10.25
C VAL A 26 -16.02 -3.05 10.91
N ARG A 27 -16.66 -4.14 10.48
CA ARG A 27 -17.92 -4.66 11.04
C ARG A 27 -17.68 -5.71 12.12
N GLY A 28 -16.42 -6.05 12.41
CA GLY A 28 -16.05 -7.13 13.32
C GLY A 28 -16.20 -8.53 12.71
N GLU A 29 -16.36 -8.64 11.38
CA GLU A 29 -16.42 -9.91 10.67
C GLU A 29 -15.01 -10.37 10.30
N GLN A 30 -14.82 -11.69 10.17
CA GLN A 30 -13.53 -12.24 9.74
C GLN A 30 -13.15 -11.72 8.35
N LEU A 31 -11.91 -11.29 8.20
CA LEU A 31 -11.33 -10.92 6.92
C LEU A 31 -11.19 -12.18 6.04
N PRO A 32 -11.65 -12.14 4.79
CA PRO A 32 -11.45 -13.24 3.85
C PRO A 32 -9.98 -13.36 3.44
N ASP A 33 -9.59 -14.46 2.82
CA ASP A 33 -8.27 -14.51 2.21
C ASP A 33 -8.19 -13.55 1.01
N TRP A 34 -6.96 -13.16 0.61
CA TRP A 34 -6.76 -12.21 -0.48
C TRP A 34 -7.52 -12.60 -1.75
N ASP A 35 -7.46 -13.88 -2.12
CA ASP A 35 -8.05 -14.40 -3.35
C ASP A 35 -9.60 -14.42 -3.29
N ASP A 36 -10.19 -14.27 -2.10
CA ASP A 36 -11.63 -14.23 -1.83
C ASP A 36 -12.22 -12.81 -1.67
N LEU A 37 -11.38 -11.77 -1.60
CA LEU A 37 -11.79 -10.37 -1.40
C LEU A 37 -12.73 -9.82 -2.50
N GLY A 38 -12.82 -10.48 -3.64
CA GLY A 38 -13.47 -9.97 -4.84
C GLY A 38 -12.67 -8.86 -5.52
N GLY A 39 -12.87 -8.71 -6.84
CA GLY A 39 -12.02 -7.85 -7.68
C GLY A 39 -12.00 -6.37 -7.27
N VAL A 40 -13.11 -5.84 -6.76
CA VAL A 40 -13.21 -4.43 -6.35
C VAL A 40 -12.30 -4.13 -5.15
N VAL A 41 -12.31 -4.98 -4.13
CA VAL A 41 -11.50 -4.77 -2.93
C VAL A 41 -10.03 -5.06 -3.21
N GLN A 42 -9.71 -6.10 -3.99
CA GLN A 42 -8.34 -6.32 -4.48
C GLN A 42 -7.82 -5.10 -5.24
N HIS A 43 -8.62 -4.53 -6.13
CA HIS A 43 -8.25 -3.34 -6.89
C HIS A 43 -7.98 -2.14 -5.99
N ALA A 44 -8.80 -1.91 -4.95
CA ALA A 44 -8.57 -0.82 -4.00
C ALA A 44 -7.19 -0.92 -3.32
N TRP A 45 -6.78 -2.12 -2.89
CA TRP A 45 -5.44 -2.34 -2.32
C TRP A 45 -4.32 -2.15 -3.34
N LEU A 46 -4.53 -2.51 -4.60
CA LEU A 46 -3.57 -2.26 -5.67
C LEU A 46 -3.41 -0.77 -5.97
N CYS A 47 -4.49 0.01 -5.92
CA CYS A 47 -4.43 1.47 -6.06
C CYS A 47 -3.66 2.12 -4.90
N ALA A 48 -3.93 1.71 -3.66
CA ALA A 48 -3.16 2.18 -2.51
C ALA A 48 -1.67 1.85 -2.63
N ALA A 49 -1.34 0.62 -3.07
CA ALA A 49 0.03 0.21 -3.33
C ALA A 49 0.71 1.03 -4.43
N GLN A 50 -0.03 1.41 -5.48
CA GLN A 50 0.48 2.26 -6.56
C GLN A 50 0.86 3.66 -6.06
N GLU A 51 0.06 4.26 -5.18
CA GLU A 51 0.37 5.59 -4.65
C GLU A 51 1.62 5.57 -3.77
N VAL A 52 1.75 4.57 -2.89
CA VAL A 52 2.98 4.40 -2.09
C VAL A 52 4.20 4.16 -2.99
N GLU A 53 4.05 3.32 -4.02
CA GLU A 53 5.09 3.07 -5.01
C GLU A 53 5.55 4.36 -5.73
N GLN A 54 4.62 5.25 -6.09
CA GLN A 54 4.91 6.53 -6.73
C GLN A 54 5.64 7.50 -5.77
N MET A 55 5.20 7.58 -4.51
CA MET A 55 5.86 8.40 -3.48
C MET A 55 7.33 8.00 -3.30
N LEU A 56 7.61 6.70 -3.24
CA LEU A 56 8.98 6.18 -3.09
C LEU A 56 9.83 6.33 -4.37
N SER A 57 9.18 6.41 -5.53
CA SER A 57 9.87 6.58 -6.82
C SER A 57 10.16 8.03 -7.17
N THR A 58 9.51 9.00 -6.49
CA THR A 58 9.69 10.41 -6.75
C THR A 58 11.01 10.86 -6.12
N PRO A 59 12.02 11.26 -6.92
CA PRO A 59 13.22 11.85 -6.37
C PRO A 59 12.82 13.18 -5.73
N GLN A 60 13.06 13.32 -4.43
CA GLN A 60 12.93 14.61 -3.77
C GLN A 60 13.91 15.58 -4.45
N ALA A 61 13.39 16.62 -5.11
CA ALA A 61 14.25 17.68 -5.64
C ALA A 61 15.05 18.26 -4.47
N PRO A 62 16.37 18.52 -4.62
CA PRO A 62 17.13 19.18 -3.57
C PRO A 62 16.43 20.51 -3.26
N ALA A 63 16.19 20.77 -1.97
CA ALA A 63 15.63 22.04 -1.52
C ALA A 63 16.45 23.19 -2.16
N PRO A 64 15.80 24.30 -2.60
CA PRO A 64 16.56 25.46 -3.04
C PRO A 64 17.52 25.84 -1.91
N GLY A 65 18.81 25.86 -2.23
CA GLY A 65 19.84 26.27 -1.27
C GLY A 65 19.51 27.66 -0.74
N PRO A 66 19.93 28.01 0.49
CA PRO A 66 19.65 29.33 1.04
C PRO A 66 20.20 30.39 0.08
N ASP A 67 19.30 31.19 -0.49
CA ASP A 67 19.66 32.39 -1.25
C ASP A 67 20.60 33.22 -0.37
N THR A 68 21.85 33.27 -0.77
CA THR A 68 22.86 34.10 -0.11
C THR A 68 22.93 35.39 -0.91
N ASP A 69 22.39 36.46 -0.32
CA ASP A 69 22.52 37.85 -0.78
C ASP A 69 23.96 38.36 -0.56
#